data_AF-A0A1B1YMB1-F1
#
_entry.id   AF-A0A1B1YMB1-F1
#
_cell.length_a   1.000
_cell.length_b   1.000
_cell.length_c   1.000
_cell.angle_alpha   90.00
_cell.angle_beta   90.00
_cell.angle_gamma   90.00
#
_symmetry.space_group_name_H-M   'P 1'
#
loop_
_entity.id
_entity.type
_entity.pdbx_description
1 polymer ?
#
loop_
_entity_poly.entity_id
_entity_poly.type
_entity_poly.pdbx_seq_one_letter_code
_entity_poly.pdbx_strand_id
1 'polypeptide(L)'
;MITKFNFRNNRCIATILLLFTILCIFTACDAPDYEETTVRTPNGTIVKAYRCIAEADQNDLDLLDKYVEDNYPNAIIVRKSTQYYNCHSYAWHSTSASNDIWINAPEQEKYWKDGSYAYVTSANHSSDPTIPSAAAVSGYRVRYVNDDHSARVYSSTLYISKWGPGPLVRHKPNYSPYDNSLMYYYKPNY
;
A
#
# COMPACT_ATOMS: atom_id res chain seq x y z
N MET A 1 15.73 0.80 17.45
CA MET A 1 15.95 1.49 16.16
C MET A 1 15.22 0.67 15.12
N ILE A 2 14.03 1.10 14.70
CA ILE A 2 13.17 0.34 13.75
C ILE A 2 13.74 0.58 12.36
N THR A 3 14.35 -0.44 11.76
CA THR A 3 14.77 -0.43 10.37
C THR A 3 13.53 -0.43 9.48
N LYS A 4 13.30 0.68 8.77
CA LYS A 4 12.25 0.78 7.74
C LYS A 4 12.61 -0.19 6.61
N PHE A 5 11.88 -1.30 6.49
CA PHE A 5 11.99 -2.18 5.32
C PHE A 5 11.39 -1.44 4.13
N ASN A 6 12.21 -1.21 3.11
CA ASN A 6 11.81 -0.44 1.94
C ASN A 6 11.18 -1.40 0.92
N PHE A 7 9.84 -1.48 0.90
CA PHE A 7 9.07 -2.35 -0.01
C PHE A 7 9.20 -1.97 -1.50
N ARG A 8 9.99 -0.94 -1.86
CA ARG A 8 10.14 -0.44 -3.24
C ARG A 8 10.99 -1.32 -4.18
N ASN A 9 11.84 -2.20 -3.67
CA ASN A 9 12.82 -2.91 -4.51
C ASN A 9 12.59 -4.43 -4.56
N ASN A 10 11.51 -4.86 -5.21
CA ASN A 10 11.43 -6.22 -5.77
C ASN A 10 12.03 -6.24 -7.18
N ARG A 11 13.31 -5.85 -7.27
CA ARG A 11 14.22 -6.37 -8.29
C ARG A 11 15.23 -7.20 -7.52
N CYS A 12 15.22 -8.51 -7.76
CA CYS A 12 16.10 -9.53 -7.19
C CYS A 12 17.28 -8.95 -6.40
N ILE A 13 17.30 -9.14 -5.07
CA ILE A 13 18.41 -8.72 -4.22
C ILE A 13 19.63 -9.58 -4.58
N ALA A 14 20.41 -9.11 -5.55
CA ALA A 14 21.81 -9.45 -5.72
C ALA A 14 22.62 -8.38 -4.97
N THR A 15 23.07 -8.69 -3.75
CA THR A 15 24.23 -8.02 -3.18
C THR A 15 25.08 -9.04 -2.44
N ILE A 16 26.20 -9.34 -3.09
CA ILE A 16 27.30 -10.21 -2.67
C ILE A 16 28.00 -9.57 -1.45
N LEU A 17 28.18 -10.30 -0.35
CA LEU A 17 29.46 -10.47 0.34
C LEU A 17 29.32 -11.50 1.49
N LEU A 18 30.01 -12.64 1.34
CA LEU A 18 30.93 -13.28 2.28
C LEU A 18 30.79 -14.81 2.26
N LEU A 19 31.84 -15.43 1.72
CA LEU A 19 32.24 -16.84 1.80
C LEU A 19 31.60 -17.65 2.93
N PHE A 20 30.74 -18.60 2.59
CA PHE A 20 30.77 -19.99 3.10
C PHE A 20 29.98 -20.88 2.13
N THR A 21 30.63 -21.92 1.63
CA THR A 21 30.08 -22.91 0.71
C THR A 21 28.93 -23.68 1.35
N ILE A 22 27.69 -23.32 1.01
CA ILE A 22 26.55 -24.24 0.99
C ILE A 22 25.90 -24.05 -0.37
N LEU A 23 25.88 -25.12 -1.15
CA LEU A 23 25.08 -25.23 -2.37
C LEU A 23 23.59 -25.21 -1.98
N CYS A 24 23.09 -24.03 -1.61
CA CYS A 24 21.66 -23.78 -1.56
C CYS A 24 21.20 -23.65 -3.01
N ILE A 25 20.37 -24.60 -3.43
CA ILE A 25 19.57 -24.46 -4.64
C ILE A 25 18.78 -23.17 -4.47
N PHE A 26 19.16 -22.12 -5.19
CA PHE A 26 18.34 -20.93 -5.34
C PHE A 26 17.10 -21.37 -6.11
N THR A 27 16.03 -21.72 -5.41
CA THR A 27 14.70 -21.56 -5.99
C THR A 27 14.56 -20.07 -6.25
N ALA A 28 14.48 -19.69 -7.52
CA ALA A 28 14.05 -18.35 -7.86
C ALA A 28 12.70 -18.14 -7.16
N CYS A 29 12.60 -17.14 -6.29
CA CYS A 29 11.30 -16.56 -5.96
C CYS A 29 10.75 -16.08 -7.30
N ASP A 30 9.73 -16.76 -7.82
CA ASP A 30 9.02 -16.28 -9.01
C ASP A 30 8.40 -14.93 -8.62
N ALA A 31 8.98 -13.87 -9.17
CA ALA A 31 8.38 -12.56 -9.08
C ALA A 31 6.97 -12.63 -9.73
N PRO A 32 6.03 -11.80 -9.29
CA PRO A 32 4.72 -11.71 -9.93
C PRO A 32 4.85 -11.54 -11.43
N ASP A 33 4.11 -12.37 -12.17
CA ASP A 33 3.79 -12.06 -13.53
C ASP A 33 2.69 -10.99 -13.55
N TYR A 34 2.95 -9.90 -14.27
CA TYR A 34 2.03 -8.79 -14.47
C TYR A 34 1.77 -8.57 -15.96
N GLU A 35 0.52 -8.29 -16.32
CA GLU A 35 0.13 -7.78 -17.64
C GLU A 35 -0.31 -6.31 -17.55
N GLU A 36 0.01 -5.50 -18.55
CA GLU A 36 -0.51 -4.13 -18.64
C GLU A 36 -2.03 -4.15 -18.82
N THR A 37 -2.73 -3.27 -18.11
CA THR A 37 -4.18 -3.13 -18.21
C THR A 37 -4.59 -1.68 -17.94
N THR A 38 -5.90 -1.40 -17.98
CA THR A 38 -6.45 -0.12 -17.59
C THR A 38 -7.68 -0.28 -16.71
N VAL A 39 -7.86 0.67 -15.79
CA VAL A 39 -9.09 0.83 -15.01
C VAL A 39 -9.62 2.25 -15.20
N ARG A 40 -10.81 2.53 -14.68
CA ARG A 40 -11.41 3.87 -14.75
C ARG A 40 -11.64 4.44 -13.36
N THR A 41 -11.41 5.74 -13.23
CA THR A 41 -11.91 6.52 -12.12
C THR A 41 -13.45 6.58 -12.16
N PRO A 42 -14.12 7.01 -11.08
CA PRO A 42 -15.56 7.26 -11.08
C PRO A 42 -16.04 8.21 -12.18
N ASN A 43 -15.27 9.27 -12.50
CA ASN A 43 -15.58 10.20 -13.60
C ASN A 43 -15.13 9.68 -14.98
N GLY A 44 -14.67 8.43 -15.08
CA GLY A 44 -14.41 7.74 -16.35
C GLY A 44 -13.01 7.92 -16.91
N THR A 45 -12.12 8.66 -16.24
CA THR A 45 -10.72 8.84 -16.67
C THR A 45 -9.98 7.50 -16.66
N ILE A 46 -9.26 7.21 -17.74
CA ILE A 46 -8.45 6.00 -17.88
C ILE A 46 -7.19 6.10 -17.01
N VAL A 47 -6.99 5.10 -16.16
CA VAL A 47 -5.84 4.90 -15.30
C VAL A 47 -5.06 3.69 -15.81
N LYS A 48 -3.77 3.86 -16.11
CA LYS A 48 -2.90 2.74 -16.48
C LYS A 48 -2.61 1.93 -15.22
N ALA A 49 -2.63 0.62 -15.35
CA ALA A 49 -2.45 -0.30 -14.25
C ALA A 49 -1.80 -1.60 -14.74
N TYR A 50 -1.55 -2.50 -13.80
CA TYR A 50 -1.08 -3.85 -14.07
C TYR A 50 -2.06 -4.84 -13.44
N ARG A 51 -2.41 -5.91 -14.16
CA ARG A 51 -3.09 -7.05 -13.55
C ARG A 51 -2.05 -8.08 -13.16
N CYS A 52 -2.09 -8.53 -11.91
CA CYS A 52 -1.28 -9.64 -11.45
C CYS A 52 -1.90 -10.96 -11.94
N ILE A 53 -1.17 -11.71 -12.75
CA ILE A 53 -1.68 -12.95 -13.38
C ILE A 53 -1.20 -14.22 -12.66
N ALA A 54 -0.22 -14.10 -11.78
CA ALA A 54 0.21 -15.15 -10.86
C ALA A 54 0.51 -14.56 -9.47
N GLU A 55 0.29 -15.32 -8.40
CA GLU A 55 0.63 -14.94 -7.01
C GLU A 55 2.10 -15.29 -6.70
N ALA A 56 2.66 -14.68 -5.65
CA ALA A 56 4.04 -14.91 -5.24
C ALA A 56 4.17 -16.26 -4.54
N ASP A 57 5.40 -16.70 -4.33
CA ASP A 57 5.64 -17.83 -3.42
C ASP A 57 5.05 -17.55 -2.05
N GLN A 58 4.34 -18.54 -1.49
CA GLN A 58 3.63 -18.38 -0.24
C GLN A 58 4.59 -18.13 0.94
N ASN A 59 5.82 -18.67 0.92
CA ASN A 59 6.77 -18.43 1.99
C ASN A 59 7.23 -16.98 2.01
N ASP A 60 7.42 -16.36 0.85
CA ASP A 60 7.77 -14.94 0.77
C ASP A 60 6.63 -14.06 1.26
N LEU A 61 5.37 -14.39 0.96
CA LEU A 61 4.21 -13.69 1.50
C LEU A 61 4.10 -13.85 3.03
N ASP A 62 4.33 -15.05 3.54
CA ASP A 62 4.29 -15.32 4.98
C ASP A 62 5.41 -14.57 5.73
N LEU A 63 6.58 -14.38 5.11
CA LEU A 63 7.66 -13.57 5.68
C LEU A 63 7.30 -12.08 5.77
N LEU A 64 6.52 -11.56 4.82
CA LEU A 64 6.03 -10.17 4.87
C LEU A 64 5.00 -9.98 6.00
N ASP A 65 4.12 -10.96 6.20
CA ASP A 65 3.17 -10.95 7.32
C ASP A 65 3.92 -11.02 8.65
N LYS A 66 4.89 -11.93 8.77
CA LYS A 66 5.75 -12.04 9.95
C LYS A 66 6.53 -10.75 10.23
N TYR A 67 7.05 -10.09 9.20
CA TYR A 67 7.72 -8.79 9.37
C TYR A 67 6.78 -7.76 10.01
N VAL A 68 5.52 -7.69 9.58
CA VAL A 68 4.52 -6.78 10.16
C VAL A 68 4.18 -7.17 11.59
N GLU A 69 3.97 -8.45 11.87
CA GLU A 69 3.70 -8.95 13.22
C GLU A 69 4.84 -8.61 14.20
N ASP A 70 6.10 -8.79 13.77
CA ASP A 70 7.28 -8.58 14.61
C ASP A 70 7.60 -7.07 14.82
N ASN A 71 7.42 -6.23 13.79
CA ASN A 71 7.87 -4.82 13.81
C ASN A 71 6.76 -3.81 14.08
N TYR A 72 5.51 -4.18 13.82
CA TYR A 72 4.33 -3.33 14.00
C TYR A 72 3.24 -4.03 14.82
N PRO A 73 3.52 -4.51 16.04
CA PRO A 73 2.60 -5.34 16.83
C PRO A 73 1.29 -4.63 17.22
N ASN A 74 1.22 -3.29 17.15
CA ASN A 74 -0.02 -2.54 17.37
C ASN A 74 -0.87 -2.36 16.10
N ALA A 75 -0.40 -2.86 14.96
CA ALA A 75 -1.12 -2.87 13.71
C ALA A 75 -1.88 -4.20 13.58
N ILE A 76 -3.07 -4.17 12.98
CA ILE A 76 -3.96 -5.34 12.89
C ILE A 76 -3.97 -5.81 11.43
N ILE A 77 -3.42 -7.00 11.16
CA ILE A 77 -3.54 -7.65 9.85
C ILE A 77 -4.99 -8.05 9.62
N VAL A 78 -5.61 -7.49 8.58
CA VAL A 78 -6.99 -7.76 8.16
C VAL A 78 -7.03 -8.76 7.01
N ARG A 79 -6.03 -8.73 6.13
CA ARG A 79 -5.79 -9.75 5.10
C ARG A 79 -4.30 -9.99 5.00
N LYS A 80 -3.94 -11.24 4.76
CA LYS A 80 -2.58 -11.71 4.55
C LYS A 80 -1.93 -11.06 3.33
N SER A 81 -0.61 -11.17 3.25
CA SER A 81 0.19 -10.62 2.16
C SER A 81 -0.24 -11.19 0.81
N THR A 82 -0.11 -10.37 -0.24
CA THR A 82 -0.47 -10.71 -1.61
C THR A 82 0.11 -9.67 -2.56
N GLN A 83 0.53 -10.08 -3.75
CA GLN A 83 1.01 -9.16 -4.80
C GLN A 83 -0.09 -8.73 -5.78
N TYR A 84 -1.31 -9.28 -5.63
CA TYR A 84 -2.44 -8.96 -6.49
C TYR A 84 -2.76 -7.47 -6.55
N TYR A 85 -2.59 -6.74 -5.44
CA TYR A 85 -2.88 -5.31 -5.39
C TYR A 85 -1.99 -4.57 -4.38
N ASN A 86 -1.88 -3.26 -4.58
CA ASN A 86 -1.12 -2.36 -3.70
C ASN A 86 -2.00 -1.33 -2.98
N CYS A 87 -1.36 -0.46 -2.20
CA CYS A 87 -1.97 0.61 -1.43
C CYS A 87 -2.82 1.56 -2.30
N HIS A 88 -2.35 1.91 -3.49
CA HIS A 88 -3.05 2.81 -4.40
C HIS A 88 -4.31 2.16 -4.97
N SER A 89 -4.20 0.93 -5.46
CA SER A 89 -5.37 0.18 -5.94
C SER A 89 -6.40 -0.02 -4.84
N TYR A 90 -5.97 -0.40 -3.62
CA TYR A 90 -6.89 -0.55 -2.50
C TYR A 90 -7.58 0.76 -2.11
N ALA A 91 -6.83 1.87 -2.06
CA ALA A 91 -7.38 3.15 -1.61
C ALA A 91 -8.34 3.77 -2.62
N TRP A 92 -7.97 3.72 -3.90
CA TRP A 92 -8.61 4.52 -4.95
C TRP A 92 -9.51 3.70 -5.87
N HIS A 93 -9.16 2.44 -6.12
CA HIS A 93 -9.84 1.60 -7.12
C HIS A 93 -10.82 0.59 -6.51
N SER A 94 -10.33 -0.39 -5.74
CA SER A 94 -11.15 -1.52 -5.30
C SER A 94 -10.71 -2.08 -3.96
N THR A 95 -11.67 -2.28 -3.05
CA THR A 95 -11.46 -2.96 -1.76
C THR A 95 -11.89 -4.42 -1.76
N SER A 96 -12.24 -4.96 -2.93
CA SER A 96 -12.58 -6.37 -3.08
C SER A 96 -11.45 -7.26 -2.55
N ALA A 97 -11.79 -8.44 -2.03
CA ALA A 97 -10.80 -9.48 -1.74
C ALA A 97 -10.21 -10.09 -3.02
N SER A 98 -10.92 -9.97 -4.14
CA SER A 98 -10.50 -10.42 -5.47
C SER A 98 -9.86 -9.31 -6.32
N ASN A 99 -9.38 -8.23 -5.70
CA ASN A 99 -8.72 -7.15 -6.44
C ASN A 99 -7.35 -7.65 -6.91
N ASP A 100 -7.16 -7.73 -8.23
CA ASP A 100 -5.96 -8.19 -8.93
C ASP A 100 -5.21 -7.05 -9.64
N ILE A 101 -5.57 -5.80 -9.32
CA ILE A 101 -5.04 -4.61 -9.98
C ILE A 101 -3.97 -3.95 -9.11
N TRP A 102 -2.83 -3.65 -9.73
CA TRP A 102 -1.75 -2.83 -9.19
C TRP A 102 -1.69 -1.47 -9.90
N ILE A 103 -1.71 -0.37 -9.15
CA ILE A 103 -1.65 1.00 -9.70
C ILE A 103 -0.37 1.66 -9.23
N ASN A 104 0.56 1.98 -10.13
CA ASN A 104 1.79 2.68 -9.79
C ASN A 104 1.58 4.19 -9.67
N ALA A 105 2.40 4.86 -8.86
CA ALA A 105 2.52 6.31 -8.96
C ALA A 105 3.07 6.72 -10.35
N PRO A 106 2.59 7.81 -10.96
CA PRO A 106 1.57 8.75 -10.48
C PRO A 106 0.14 8.47 -11.03
N GLU A 107 -0.19 7.25 -11.46
CA GLU A 107 -1.48 6.96 -12.10
C GLU A 107 -2.67 7.10 -11.15
N GLN A 108 -2.48 6.83 -9.86
CA GLN A 108 -3.49 7.06 -8.82
C GLN A 108 -3.90 8.53 -8.70
N GLU A 109 -3.06 9.48 -9.13
CA GLU A 109 -3.41 10.91 -9.05
C GLU A 109 -4.60 11.31 -9.90
N LYS A 110 -4.90 10.53 -10.93
CA LYS A 110 -6.05 10.76 -11.82
C LYS A 110 -7.38 10.75 -11.07
N TYR A 111 -7.50 9.98 -9.98
CA TYR A 111 -8.73 9.89 -9.18
C TYR A 111 -9.13 11.21 -8.52
N TRP A 112 -8.19 12.09 -8.18
CA TRP A 112 -8.53 13.41 -7.63
C TRP A 112 -8.34 14.54 -8.64
N LYS A 113 -7.42 14.38 -9.61
CA LYS A 113 -7.25 15.39 -10.68
C LYS A 113 -8.45 15.51 -11.60
N ASP A 114 -9.19 14.42 -11.81
CA ASP A 114 -10.41 14.42 -12.63
C ASP A 114 -11.69 14.78 -11.85
N GLY A 115 -11.55 15.12 -10.57
CA GLY A 115 -12.67 15.49 -9.71
C GLY A 115 -13.50 14.33 -9.18
N SER A 116 -13.12 13.06 -9.39
CA SER A 116 -13.83 11.92 -8.78
C SER A 116 -13.72 11.93 -7.25
N TYR A 117 -12.66 12.55 -6.74
CA TYR A 117 -12.43 12.76 -5.32
C TYR A 117 -12.01 14.21 -5.05
N ALA A 118 -12.72 14.87 -4.14
CA ALA A 118 -12.47 16.25 -3.75
C ALA A 118 -11.53 16.32 -2.54
N TYR A 119 -10.56 17.24 -2.58
CA TYR A 119 -9.70 17.54 -1.45
C TYR A 119 -10.51 18.02 -0.25
N VAL A 120 -10.13 17.57 0.94
CA VAL A 120 -10.78 17.91 2.22
C VAL A 120 -9.86 18.75 3.08
N THR A 121 -8.68 18.23 3.39
CA THR A 121 -7.71 18.87 4.29
C THR A 121 -6.36 18.17 4.19
N SER A 122 -5.37 18.66 4.92
CA SER A 122 -4.06 18.05 5.10
C SER A 122 -3.66 18.00 6.56
N ALA A 123 -2.81 17.04 6.94
CA ALA A 123 -2.23 16.97 8.27
C ALA A 123 -0.82 16.36 8.25
N ASN A 124 -0.02 16.74 9.25
CA ASN A 124 1.25 16.11 9.58
C ASN A 124 1.01 15.14 10.74
N HIS A 125 1.45 13.89 10.58
CA HIS A 125 1.33 12.85 11.60
C HIS A 125 2.67 12.35 12.12
N SER A 126 3.78 13.07 11.91
CA SER A 126 5.09 12.66 12.44
C SER A 126 5.10 12.49 13.95
N SER A 127 4.33 13.31 14.68
CA SER A 127 4.19 13.25 16.13
C SER A 127 2.76 13.13 16.64
N ASP A 128 1.74 13.38 15.80
CA ASP A 128 0.33 13.37 16.19
C ASP A 128 -0.49 12.36 15.36
N PRO A 129 -1.01 11.28 15.96
CA PRO A 129 -1.87 10.33 15.26
C PRO A 129 -3.31 10.82 15.05
N THR A 130 -3.66 12.05 15.42
CA THR A 130 -5.04 12.56 15.37
C THR A 130 -5.48 12.84 13.94
N ILE A 131 -6.50 12.13 13.46
CA ILE A 131 -7.13 12.42 12.17
C ILE A 131 -7.93 13.74 12.31
N PRO A 132 -7.76 14.72 11.41
CA PRO A 132 -8.55 15.95 11.44
C PRO A 132 -10.05 15.66 11.44
N SER A 133 -10.83 16.37 12.24
CA SER A 133 -12.28 16.15 12.36
C SER A 133 -13.01 16.20 11.01
N ALA A 134 -12.62 17.11 10.12
CA ALA A 134 -13.16 17.23 8.76
C ALA A 134 -12.89 15.98 7.87
N ALA A 135 -11.88 15.19 8.20
CA ALA A 135 -11.46 14.00 7.47
C ALA A 135 -11.68 12.68 8.23
N ALA A 136 -12.18 12.73 9.48
CA ALA A 136 -12.45 11.57 10.34
C ALA A 136 -13.71 10.79 9.90
N VAL A 137 -13.89 10.59 8.60
CA VAL A 137 -15.05 9.95 7.98
C VAL A 137 -14.59 8.65 7.32
N SER A 138 -15.20 7.54 7.72
CA SER A 138 -14.87 6.22 7.19
C SER A 138 -14.99 6.20 5.66
N GLY A 139 -14.00 5.60 5.04
CA GLY A 139 -13.87 5.52 3.60
C GLY A 139 -13.05 6.65 2.99
N TYR A 140 -12.88 7.84 3.59
CA TYR A 140 -12.09 8.93 2.97
C TYR A 140 -10.68 8.46 2.59
N ARG A 141 -10.14 9.00 1.50
CA ARG A 141 -8.89 8.55 0.87
C ARG A 141 -7.75 9.40 1.40
N VAL A 142 -6.62 8.76 1.65
CA VAL A 142 -5.43 9.40 2.22
C VAL A 142 -4.28 9.19 1.26
N ARG A 143 -3.66 10.29 0.82
CA ARG A 143 -2.41 10.31 0.05
C ARG A 143 -1.28 10.67 0.99
N TYR A 144 -0.25 9.84 1.05
CA TYR A 144 1.01 10.18 1.70
C TYR A 144 1.78 11.04 0.69
N VAL A 145 2.03 12.31 1.01
CA VAL A 145 2.57 13.26 0.03
C VAL A 145 4.07 13.03 -0.20
N ASN A 146 4.77 12.62 0.84
CA ASN A 146 6.21 12.42 0.85
C ASN A 146 6.64 10.94 0.69
N ASP A 147 5.68 10.05 0.41
CA ASP A 147 5.95 8.62 0.20
C ASP A 147 4.99 8.00 -0.81
N ASP A 148 5.37 6.84 -1.33
CA ASP A 148 4.61 6.06 -2.30
C ASP A 148 3.55 5.21 -1.58
N HIS A 149 2.58 5.89 -0.94
CA HIS A 149 1.58 5.21 -0.14
C HIS A 149 0.20 5.86 -0.21
N SER A 150 -0.83 5.04 -0.02
CA SER A 150 -2.21 5.49 0.09
C SER A 150 -2.97 4.63 1.08
N ALA A 151 -3.92 5.25 1.76
CA ALA A 151 -4.76 4.59 2.74
C ALA A 151 -6.22 5.01 2.60
N ARG A 152 -7.09 4.33 3.34
CA ARG A 152 -8.45 4.77 3.60
C ARG A 152 -8.61 5.02 5.09
N VAL A 153 -9.36 6.04 5.45
CA VAL A 153 -9.84 6.23 6.82
C VAL A 153 -10.76 5.06 7.15
N TYR A 154 -10.41 4.29 8.17
CA TYR A 154 -11.21 3.15 8.63
C TYR A 154 -12.21 3.61 9.71
N SER A 155 -11.71 4.34 10.69
CA SER A 155 -12.47 4.97 11.77
C SER A 155 -11.89 6.37 12.06
N SER A 156 -12.44 7.08 13.05
CA SER A 156 -11.90 8.37 13.50
C SER A 156 -10.47 8.30 14.06
N THR A 157 -9.92 7.11 14.29
CA THR A 157 -8.59 6.92 14.89
C THR A 157 -7.67 5.99 14.10
N LEU A 158 -8.19 5.28 13.09
CA LEU A 158 -7.44 4.26 12.35
C LEU A 158 -7.59 4.45 10.85
N TYR A 159 -6.51 4.11 10.15
CA TYR A 159 -6.50 3.84 8.73
C TYR A 159 -6.59 2.35 8.46
N ILE A 160 -6.92 2.03 7.21
CA ILE A 160 -6.71 0.72 6.61
C ILE A 160 -5.94 0.91 5.29
N SER A 161 -4.82 0.20 5.14
CA SER A 161 -3.99 0.28 3.94
C SER A 161 -3.20 -1.00 3.70
N LYS A 162 -2.88 -1.25 2.43
CA LYS A 162 -2.02 -2.35 1.99
C LYS A 162 -0.57 -1.90 2.10
N TRP A 163 0.33 -2.67 2.71
CA TRP A 163 1.73 -2.24 2.87
C TRP A 163 2.63 -2.90 1.81
N GLY A 164 2.72 -2.29 0.63
CA GLY A 164 3.45 -2.84 -0.51
C GLY A 164 2.86 -4.19 -0.96
N PRO A 165 3.68 -5.23 -1.22
CA PRO A 165 3.20 -6.61 -1.39
C PRO A 165 2.77 -7.27 -0.07
N GLY A 166 3.04 -6.64 1.09
CA GLY A 166 2.70 -7.14 2.42
C GLY A 166 1.20 -7.15 2.77
N PRO A 167 0.80 -7.26 4.04
CA PRO A 167 -0.61 -7.43 4.39
C PRO A 167 -1.46 -6.17 4.17
N LEU A 168 -2.79 -6.37 4.21
CA LEU A 168 -3.75 -5.29 4.43
C LEU A 168 -3.91 -5.07 5.93
N VAL A 169 -3.61 -3.86 6.40
CA VAL A 169 -3.42 -3.59 7.83
C VAL A 169 -4.28 -2.43 8.29
N ARG A 170 -4.87 -2.53 9.50
CA ARG A 170 -5.40 -1.37 10.24
C ARG A 170 -4.34 -0.83 11.17
N HIS A 171 -4.14 0.48 11.14
CA HIS A 171 -3.08 1.13 11.91
C HIS A 171 -3.40 2.60 12.21
N LYS A 172 -2.70 3.20 13.18
CA LYS A 172 -2.77 4.64 13.44
C LYS A 172 -2.07 5.43 12.33
N PRO A 173 -2.41 6.72 12.11
CA PRO A 173 -1.79 7.53 11.07
C PRO A 173 -0.26 7.59 11.11
N ASN A 174 0.31 7.59 12.32
CA ASN A 174 1.75 7.68 12.53
C ASN A 174 2.45 6.32 12.72
N TYR A 175 1.75 5.21 12.52
CA TYR A 175 2.23 3.86 12.82
C TYR A 175 2.26 2.98 11.57
N SER A 176 3.24 3.24 10.71
CA SER A 176 3.46 2.53 9.44
C SER A 176 4.93 2.67 9.01
N PRO A 177 5.43 1.83 8.08
CA PRO A 177 6.78 1.99 7.52
C PRO A 177 6.96 3.26 6.67
N TYR A 178 5.87 3.90 6.27
CA TYR A 178 5.85 5.05 5.35
C TYR A 178 6.03 6.42 6.04
N ASP A 179 6.51 7.40 5.28
CA ASP A 179 6.62 8.80 5.71
C ASP A 179 5.23 9.44 5.92
N ASN A 180 4.93 9.75 7.17
CA ASN A 180 3.65 10.30 7.63
C ASN A 180 3.71 11.82 7.92
N SER A 181 4.75 12.52 7.47
CA SER A 181 4.96 13.96 7.72
C SER A 181 3.99 14.87 6.97
N LEU A 182 3.38 14.40 5.89
CA LEU A 182 2.32 15.14 5.21
C LEU A 182 1.35 14.20 4.51
N MET A 183 0.08 14.31 4.87
CA MET A 183 -1.01 13.56 4.27
C MET A 183 -2.09 14.50 3.74
N TYR A 184 -2.62 14.18 2.56
CA TYR A 184 -3.80 14.84 1.99
C TYR A 184 -5.00 13.91 2.04
N TYR A 185 -6.15 14.45 2.43
CA TYR A 185 -7.39 13.72 2.57
C TYR A 185 -8.37 14.10 1.47
N TYR A 186 -9.06 13.11 0.95
CA TYR A 186 -10.02 13.28 -0.12
C TYR A 186 -11.32 12.52 0.16
N LYS A 187 -12.44 13.13 -0.23
CA LYS A 187 -13.77 12.51 -0.16
C LYS A 187 -14.26 12.15 -1.57
N PRO A 188 -15.06 11.08 -1.73
CA PRO A 188 -15.82 10.86 -2.96
C PRO A 188 -16.59 12.11 -3.38
N ASN A 189 -16.64 12.39 -4.69
CA ASN A 189 -17.33 13.53 -5.28
C ASN A 189 -18.17 13.08 -6.49
N TYR A 190 -19.06 12.12 -6.25
CA TYR A 190 -20.00 11.54 -7.21
C TYR A 190 -21.24 11.02 -6.47
#